data_AF-A0A1Y5DIY4-F1
#
_entry.id   AF-A0A1Y5DIY4-F1
#
_cell.length_a   1.000
_cell.length_b   1.000
_cell.length_c   1.000
_cell.angle_alpha   90.00
_cell.angle_beta   90.00
_cell.angle_gamma   90.00
#
_symmetry.space_group_name_H-M   'P 1'
#
loop_
_entity.id
_entity.type
_entity.pdbx_description
1 polymer ?
#
loop_
_entity_poly.entity_id
_entity_poly.type
_entity_poly.pdbx_seq_one_letter_code
_entity_poly.pdbx_strand_id
1 'polypeptide(L)'
;FGRCQKIRENITIDVGHNPLAASVIKDFFEKKEKKVSLVYNCFSDKDYKKVLTILYPIINEISIINVSDNRIVDKKNLLEVCADLNIKVDDFKSLEQNKEYLVFGSFSVVEEFLKVYVEK
;
A
#
# COMPACT_ATOMS: atom_id res chain seq x y z
N PHE A 1 -10.99 -1.84 -13.17
CA PHE A 1 -10.12 -0.69 -12.87
C PHE A 1 -9.44 -0.94 -11.53
N GLY A 2 -8.17 -0.55 -11.37
CA GLY A 2 -7.44 -0.70 -10.11
C GLY A 2 -7.03 -2.13 -9.75
N ARG A 3 -6.63 -2.97 -10.71
CA ARG A 3 -6.05 -4.30 -10.47
C ARG A 3 -4.68 -4.35 -11.13
N CYS A 4 -3.62 -4.33 -10.32
CA CYS A 4 -2.22 -4.24 -10.71
C CYS A 4 -2.01 -3.23 -11.87
N GLN A 5 -2.71 -2.10 -11.80
CA GLN A 5 -2.81 -1.15 -12.89
C GLN A 5 -1.71 -0.10 -12.78
N LYS A 6 -0.90 0.02 -13.83
CA LYS A 6 0.10 1.06 -13.94
C LYS A 6 -0.55 2.36 -14.42
N ILE A 7 -0.45 3.43 -13.64
CA ILE A 7 -1.04 4.76 -13.96
C ILE A 7 0.02 5.83 -14.27
N ARG A 8 1.27 5.58 -13.87
CA ARG A 8 2.49 6.31 -14.29
C ARG A 8 3.65 5.33 -14.39
N GLU A 9 4.78 5.78 -14.93
CA GLU A 9 5.99 4.97 -15.05
C GLU A 9 6.43 4.33 -13.72
N ASN A 10 6.21 5.01 -12.60
CA ASN A 10 6.63 4.61 -11.27
C ASN A 10 5.46 4.43 -10.28
N ILE A 11 4.21 4.29 -10.75
CA ILE A 11 3.03 4.15 -9.89
C ILE A 11 2.13 3.03 -10.37
N THR A 12 1.95 2.03 -9.50
CA THR A 12 0.99 0.94 -9.66
C THR A 12 -0.10 1.02 -8.60
N ILE A 13 -1.37 0.85 -8.98
CA ILE A 13 -2.51 0.81 -8.06
C ILE A 13 -3.16 -0.57 -8.07
N ASP A 14 -3.57 -1.07 -6.91
CA ASP A 14 -4.42 -2.25 -6.78
C ASP A 14 -5.38 -2.11 -5.59
N VAL A 15 -6.67 -2.33 -5.82
CA VAL A 15 -7.73 -2.24 -4.79
C VAL A 15 -7.83 -3.50 -3.91
N GLY A 16 -6.84 -4.40 -4.00
CA GLY A 16 -6.72 -5.63 -3.24
C GLY A 16 -6.49 -5.35 -1.77
N HIS A 17 -6.91 -6.28 -0.93
CA HIS A 17 -6.92 -6.09 0.53
C HIS A 17 -6.83 -7.41 1.31
N ASN A 18 -6.54 -8.52 0.62
CA ASN A 18 -6.51 -9.85 1.21
C ASN A 18 -5.17 -10.55 0.89
N PRO A 19 -4.82 -11.61 1.63
CA PRO A 19 -3.57 -12.34 1.44
C PRO A 19 -3.35 -12.87 0.02
N LEU A 20 -4.40 -13.34 -0.67
CA LEU A 20 -4.26 -13.85 -2.03
C LEU A 20 -3.86 -12.75 -3.01
N ALA A 21 -4.50 -11.58 -2.93
CA ALA A 21 -4.13 -10.41 -3.73
C ALA A 21 -2.71 -9.94 -3.40
N ALA A 22 -2.34 -9.94 -2.11
CA ALA A 22 -0.99 -9.59 -1.68
C ALA A 22 0.07 -10.54 -2.29
N SER A 23 -0.19 -11.86 -2.32
CA SER A 23 0.74 -12.83 -2.92
C SER A 23 0.93 -12.61 -4.42
N VAL A 24 -0.16 -12.35 -5.15
CA VAL A 24 -0.09 -12.07 -6.60
C VAL A 24 0.73 -10.80 -6.87
N ILE A 25 0.54 -9.76 -6.05
CA ILE A 25 1.30 -8.51 -6.15
C ILE A 25 2.77 -8.72 -5.81
N LYS A 26 3.07 -9.46 -4.73
CA LYS A 26 4.43 -9.83 -4.36
C LYS A 26 5.14 -10.53 -5.52
N ASP A 27 4.52 -11.56 -6.09
CA ASP A 27 5.09 -12.32 -7.21
C ASP A 27 5.31 -11.45 -8.46
N PHE A 28 4.43 -10.49 -8.72
CA PHE A 28 4.58 -9.55 -9.85
C PHE A 28 5.81 -8.66 -9.71
N PHE A 29 6.08 -8.12 -8.50
CA PHE A 29 7.24 -7.27 -8.26
C PHE A 29 8.54 -8.05 -8.08
N GLU A 30 8.49 -9.23 -7.46
CA GLU A 30 9.65 -10.14 -7.35
C GLU A 30 10.17 -10.55 -8.73
N LYS A 31 9.28 -10.93 -9.65
CA LYS A 31 9.67 -11.29 -11.05
C LYS A 31 10.31 -10.14 -11.82
N LYS A 32 10.11 -8.91 -11.37
CA LYS A 32 10.69 -7.71 -11.97
C LYS A 32 11.97 -7.26 -11.24
N GLU A 33 12.36 -7.97 -10.19
CA GLU A 33 13.46 -7.59 -9.30
C GLU A 33 13.31 -6.16 -8.77
N LYS A 34 12.07 -5.75 -8.50
CA LYS A 34 11.73 -4.39 -8.04
C LYS A 34 11.20 -4.40 -6.61
N LYS A 35 11.66 -3.43 -5.83
CA LYS A 35 11.04 -3.06 -4.55
C LYS A 35 10.25 -1.76 -4.68
N VAL A 36 9.28 -1.56 -3.80
CA VAL A 36 8.33 -0.45 -3.85
C VAL A 36 8.24 0.29 -2.53
N SER A 37 7.85 1.56 -2.61
CA SER A 37 7.31 2.33 -1.50
C SER A 37 5.80 2.09 -1.47
N LEU A 38 5.31 1.48 -0.39
CA LEU A 38 3.92 1.07 -0.28
C LEU A 38 3.08 2.21 0.30
N VAL A 39 2.11 2.72 -0.45
CA VAL A 39 1.04 3.57 0.07
C VAL A 39 -0.12 2.67 0.53
N TYR A 40 -0.41 2.67 1.83
CA TYR A 40 -1.29 1.67 2.44
C TYR A 40 -2.30 2.26 3.41
N ASN A 41 -3.48 1.66 3.41
CA ASN A 41 -4.40 1.62 4.55
C ASN A 41 -5.37 0.45 4.33
N CYS A 42 -6.22 0.12 5.29
CA CYS A 42 -7.26 -0.89 5.06
C CYS A 42 -8.42 -0.75 6.05
N PHE A 43 -9.48 -1.53 5.81
CA PHE A 43 -10.55 -1.69 6.78
C PHE A 43 -10.11 -2.60 7.95
N SER A 44 -10.66 -2.36 9.13
CA SER A 44 -10.28 -3.06 10.37
C SER A 44 -10.64 -4.56 10.37
N ASP A 45 -11.57 -4.99 9.51
CA ASP A 45 -11.98 -6.38 9.35
C ASP A 45 -11.03 -7.21 8.47
N LYS A 46 -9.99 -6.59 7.89
CA LYS A 46 -9.04 -7.27 7.00
C LYS A 46 -7.85 -7.84 7.76
N ASP A 47 -7.26 -8.90 7.19
CA ASP A 47 -6.02 -9.50 7.70
C ASP A 47 -4.79 -8.71 7.24
N TYR A 48 -4.69 -7.45 7.70
CA TYR A 48 -3.59 -6.54 7.35
C TYR A 48 -2.24 -7.03 7.84
N LYS A 49 -2.20 -7.76 8.96
CA LYS A 49 -0.99 -8.40 9.48
C LYS A 49 -0.41 -9.35 8.42
N LYS A 50 -1.20 -10.31 7.96
CA LYS A 50 -0.76 -11.27 6.95
C LYS A 50 -0.48 -10.62 5.60
N VAL A 51 -1.27 -9.63 5.20
CA VAL A 51 -1.02 -8.85 3.97
C VAL A 51 0.35 -8.18 4.02
N LEU A 52 0.67 -7.46 5.09
CA LEU A 52 1.95 -6.77 5.23
C LEU A 52 3.12 -7.75 5.33
N THR A 53 2.95 -8.88 6.03
CA THR A 53 3.96 -9.96 6.05
C THR A 53 4.22 -10.54 4.66
N ILE A 54 3.18 -10.74 3.84
CA ILE A 54 3.34 -11.26 2.47
C ILE A 54 4.05 -10.24 1.58
N LEU A 55 3.72 -8.96 1.69
CA LEU A 55 4.32 -7.91 0.87
C LEU A 55 5.73 -7.51 1.36
N TYR A 56 6.08 -7.79 2.61
CA TYR A 56 7.36 -7.40 3.22
C TYR A 56 8.61 -7.59 2.33
N PRO A 57 8.80 -8.72 1.62
CA PRO A 57 10.00 -8.92 0.80
C PRO A 57 10.21 -7.87 -0.30
N ILE A 58 9.12 -7.24 -0.78
CA ILE A 58 9.13 -6.26 -1.87
C ILE A 58 9.01 -4.81 -1.39
N ILE A 59 8.87 -4.56 -0.10
CA ILE A 59 8.64 -3.21 0.45
C ILE A 59 9.97 -2.59 0.90
N ASN A 60 10.20 -1.33 0.54
CA ASN A 60 11.27 -0.49 1.10
C ASN A 60 10.80 0.28 2.34
N GLU A 61 9.62 0.90 2.24
CA GLU A 61 9.00 1.69 3.31
C GLU A 61 7.48 1.75 3.08
N ILE A 62 6.75 2.09 4.14
CA ILE A 62 5.29 2.23 4.11
C ILE A 62 4.92 3.69 4.37
N SER A 63 4.00 4.21 3.56
CA SER A 63 3.34 5.49 3.77
C SER A 63 1.85 5.26 4.04
N ILE A 64 1.39 5.57 5.24
CA ILE A 64 -0.02 5.41 5.62
C ILE A 64 -0.82 6.58 5.04
N ILE A 65 -1.77 6.28 4.15
CA ILE A 65 -2.68 7.30 3.59
C ILE A 65 -3.93 7.43 4.46
N ASN A 66 -4.30 8.67 4.79
CA ASN A 66 -5.52 8.93 5.53
C ASN A 66 -6.74 8.67 4.65
N VAL A 67 -7.70 7.88 5.12
CA VAL A 67 -8.97 7.60 4.43
C VAL A 67 -10.09 7.94 5.40
N SER A 68 -11.00 8.83 5.00
CA SER A 68 -12.10 9.29 5.85
C SER A 68 -13.26 8.29 5.89
N ASP A 69 -13.07 7.16 6.57
CA ASP A 69 -14.10 6.15 6.86
C ASP A 69 -13.87 5.58 8.27
N ASN A 70 -14.92 5.51 9.09
CA ASN A 70 -14.83 5.08 10.50
C ASN A 70 -14.50 3.58 10.68
N ARG A 71 -14.54 2.79 9.60
CA ARG A 71 -14.18 1.36 9.59
C ARG A 71 -12.71 1.15 9.22
N ILE A 72 -11.95 2.21 8.93
CA ILE A 72 -10.52 2.12 8.70
C ILE A 72 -9.82 1.65 9.97
N VAL A 73 -8.81 0.80 9.81
CA VAL A 73 -8.01 0.29 10.93
C VAL A 73 -7.36 1.46 11.70
N ASP A 74 -7.32 1.36 13.02
CA ASP A 74 -6.56 2.31 13.84
C ASP A 74 -5.10 2.30 13.38
N LYS A 75 -4.58 3.49 13.05
CA LYS A 75 -3.18 3.68 12.63
C LYS A 75 -2.20 3.04 13.61
N LYS A 76 -2.47 3.06 14.92
CA LYS A 76 -1.61 2.43 15.93
C LYS A 76 -1.40 0.94 15.66
N ASN A 77 -2.45 0.22 15.25
CA ASN A 77 -2.36 -1.19 14.92
C ASN A 77 -1.46 -1.44 13.70
N LEU A 78 -1.50 -0.55 12.70
CA LEU A 78 -0.59 -0.64 11.55
C LEU A 78 0.87 -0.35 11.98
N LEU A 79 1.08 0.65 12.83
CA LEU A 79 2.41 0.98 13.34
C LEU A 79 3.04 -0.17 14.13
N GLU A 80 2.27 -0.85 14.97
CA GLU A 80 2.73 -2.04 15.70
C GLU A 80 3.20 -3.15 14.75
N VAL A 81 2.42 -3.45 13.71
CA VAL A 81 2.79 -4.47 12.72
C VAL A 81 4.04 -4.06 11.93
N CYS A 82 4.18 -2.79 11.58
CA CYS A 82 5.36 -2.28 10.90
C CYS A 82 6.61 -2.38 11.79
N ALA A 83 6.46 -2.12 13.09
CA ALA A 83 7.53 -2.26 14.07
C ALA A 83 7.98 -3.72 14.21
N ASP A 84 7.04 -4.68 14.30
CA ASP A 84 7.33 -6.12 14.35
C ASP A 84 8.07 -6.61 13.10
N LEU A 85 7.76 -6.05 11.93
CA LEU A 85 8.41 -6.35 10.66
C LEU A 85 9.71 -5.54 10.43
N ASN A 86 10.07 -4.64 11.34
CA ASN A 86 11.20 -3.72 11.21
C ASN A 86 11.17 -2.89 9.91
N ILE A 87 9.98 -2.43 9.50
CA ILE A 87 9.79 -1.60 8.30
C ILE A 87 9.63 -0.14 8.72
N LYS A 88 10.32 0.75 8.01
CA LYS A 88 10.11 2.20 8.15
C LYS A 88 8.69 2.58 7.71
N VAL A 89 7.99 3.31 8.56
CA VAL A 89 6.61 3.75 8.32
C VAL A 89 6.45 5.25 8.63
N ASP A 90 5.79 5.97 7.73
CA ASP A 90 5.49 7.40 7.85
C ASP A 90 4.06 7.70 7.35
N ASP A 91 3.57 8.92 7.55
CA ASP A 91 2.35 9.39 6.90
C ASP A 91 2.59 9.71 5.42
N PHE A 92 1.64 9.36 4.56
CA PHE A 92 1.68 9.74 3.15
C PHE A 92 1.49 11.26 3.00
N LYS A 93 2.48 11.95 2.42
CA LYS A 93 2.47 13.40 2.17
C LYS A 93 2.53 13.75 0.69
N SER A 94 3.44 13.12 -0.04
CA SER A 94 3.71 13.38 -1.45
C SER A 94 4.44 12.22 -2.10
N LEU A 95 4.49 12.25 -3.43
CA LEU A 95 5.29 11.34 -4.24
C LEU A 95 6.66 11.94 -4.51
N GLU A 96 7.67 11.09 -4.61
CA GLU A 96 9.05 11.41 -4.99
C GLU A 96 9.36 10.78 -6.35
N GLN A 97 10.00 11.51 -7.26
CA GLN A 97 10.18 11.08 -8.65
C GLN A 97 11.07 9.83 -8.80
N ASN A 98 11.99 9.62 -7.87
CA ASN A 98 12.97 8.53 -7.89
C ASN A 98 12.49 7.25 -7.17
N LYS A 99 11.23 7.22 -6.70
CA LYS A 99 10.65 6.05 -6.01
C LYS A 99 9.64 5.34 -6.90
N GLU A 100 9.63 4.01 -6.83
CA GLU A 100 8.57 3.15 -7.38
C GLU A 100 7.49 2.96 -6.31
N TYR A 101 6.23 3.17 -6.66
CA TYR A 101 5.10 3.14 -5.73
C TYR A 101 4.10 2.03 -6.06
N LEU A 102 3.60 1.43 -4.97
CA LEU A 102 2.42 0.59 -4.98
C LEU A 102 1.37 1.21 -4.06
N VAL A 103 0.16 1.43 -4.55
CA VAL A 103 -0.99 1.82 -3.73
C VAL A 103 -1.89 0.60 -3.56
N PHE A 104 -2.09 0.16 -2.32
CA PHE A 104 -2.77 -1.10 -2.02
C PHE A 104 -3.63 -0.98 -0.75
N GLY A 105 -4.74 -1.73 -0.67
CA GLY A 105 -5.42 -2.00 0.58
C GLY A 105 -6.94 -1.79 0.59
N SER A 106 -7.52 -1.13 -0.41
CA SER A 106 -8.97 -1.14 -0.70
C SER A 106 -9.30 -0.27 -1.93
N PHE A 107 -10.57 -0.26 -2.34
CA PHE A 107 -11.10 0.75 -3.27
C PHE A 107 -10.95 2.16 -2.71
N SER A 108 -11.39 2.39 -1.46
CA SER A 108 -11.33 3.71 -0.81
C SER A 108 -9.91 4.27 -0.71
N VAL A 109 -8.92 3.40 -0.49
CA VAL A 109 -7.50 3.79 -0.49
C VAL A 109 -7.05 4.28 -1.86
N VAL A 110 -7.37 3.54 -2.92
CA VAL A 110 -7.01 3.93 -4.29
C VAL A 110 -7.76 5.19 -4.72
N GLU A 111 -9.05 5.32 -4.39
CA GLU A 111 -9.82 6.53 -4.66
C GLU A 111 -9.23 7.75 -3.96
N GLU A 112 -8.91 7.63 -2.67
CA GLU A 112 -8.35 8.73 -1.90
C GLU A 112 -6.97 9.13 -2.41
N PHE A 113 -6.13 8.14 -2.75
CA PHE A 113 -4.87 8.39 -3.42
C PHE A 113 -5.05 9.16 -4.73
N LEU A 114 -6.03 8.77 -5.56
CA LEU A 114 -6.28 9.41 -6.85
C LEU A 114 -6.78 10.86 -6.70
N LYS A 115 -7.57 11.19 -5.67
CA LYS A 115 -7.97 12.58 -5.40
C LYS A 115 -6.74 13.45 -5.11
N VAL A 116 -5.92 13.02 -4.14
CA VAL A 116 -4.70 13.74 -3.74
C VAL A 116 -3.68 13.82 -4.88
N TYR A 117 -3.65 12.81 -5.74
CA TYR A 117 -2.77 12.74 -6.90
C TYR A 117 -3.23 13.62 -8.07
N VAL A 118 -4.53 13.73 -8.34
CA VAL A 118 -5.08 14.58 -9.42
C VAL A 118 -5.07 16.06 -9.05
N GLU A 119 -5.20 16.39 -7.76
CA GLU A 119 -5.13 17.77 -7.26
C GLU A 119 -3.71 18.36 -7.26
N LYS A 120 -2.69 17.61 -7.68
CA LYS A 120 -1.27 18.02 -7.75
C LYS A 120 -0.72 17.96 -9.16
#